data_AF-A0A357AYU8-F1
#
_entry.id   AF-A0A357AYU8-F1
#
_cell.length_a   1.000
_cell.length_b   1.000
_cell.length_c   1.000
_cell.angle_alpha   90.00
_cell.angle_beta   90.00
_cell.angle_gamma   90.00
#
_symmetry.space_group_name_H-M   'P 1'
#
loop_
_entity.id
_entity.type
_entity.pdbx_description
1 polymer ?
#
loop_
_entity_poly.entity_id
_entity_poly.type
_entity_poly.pdbx_seq_one_letter_code
_entity_poly.pdbx_strand_id
1 'polypeptide(L)' 'MPVWRSVAVCLMPVAWNAPVVGAVIAWSTVPTAFWRGFALYGMQIGLEELVVMLAVGLPLLRILPRFEPFMRLTRHINLH' A
#
# COMPACT_ATOMS: atom_id res chain seq x y z
N MET A 1 0.58 -14.75 11.58
CA MET A 1 1.72 -13.88 11.19
C MET A 1 1.97 -12.88 12.32
N PRO A 2 3.24 -12.56 12.66
CA PRO A 2 3.53 -11.53 13.65
C PRO A 2 3.13 -10.15 13.11
N VAL A 3 2.61 -9.27 13.98
CA VAL A 3 1.99 -7.99 13.61
C VAL A 3 2.93 -7.09 12.78
N TRP A 4 4.22 -7.09 13.10
CA TRP A 4 5.22 -6.31 12.38
C TRP A 4 5.35 -6.72 10.89
N ARG A 5 5.14 -8.00 10.54
CA ARG A 5 5.16 -8.44 9.13
C ARG A 5 3.95 -7.92 8.37
N SER A 6 2.77 -7.94 8.99
CA SER A 6 1.56 -7.39 8.38
C SER A 6 1.68 -5.89 8.15
N VAL A 7 2.25 -5.16 9.12
CA VAL A 7 2.53 -3.73 8.98
C VAL A 7 3.56 -3.47 7.89
N ALA A 8 4.63 -4.25 7.80
CA ALA A 8 5.64 -4.08 6.74
C ALA A 8 5.04 -4.30 5.34
N VAL A 9 4.18 -5.32 5.17
CA VAL A 9 3.46 -5.58 3.90
C VAL A 9 2.52 -4.41 3.55
N CYS A 10 1.81 -3.88 4.56
CA CYS A 10 0.96 -2.70 4.40
C CYS A 10 1.74 -1.41 4.10
N LEU A 11 2.98 -1.28 4.59
CA LEU A 11 3.80 -0.08 4.40
C LEU A 11 4.51 -0.06 3.05
N MET A 12 4.76 -1.23 2.45
CA MET A 12 5.40 -1.37 1.15
C MET A 12 4.72 -0.57 0.02
N PRO A 13 3.38 -0.66 -0.21
CA PRO A 13 2.72 0.16 -1.23
C PRO A 13 2.82 1.65 -0.91
N VAL A 14 2.63 2.05 0.36
CA VAL A 14 2.71 3.46 0.78
C VAL A 14 4.07 4.07 0.44
N ALA A 15 5.16 3.36 0.74
CA ALA A 15 6.52 3.85 0.52
C ALA A 15 6.87 4.03 -0.97
N TRP A 16 6.23 3.27 -1.86
CA TRP A 16 6.52 3.28 -3.29
C TRP A 16 5.52 4.12 -4.11
N ASN A 17 4.24 4.00 -3.80
CA ASN A 17 3.17 4.71 -4.51
C ASN A 17 3.14 6.19 -4.12
N ALA A 18 3.38 6.56 -2.86
CA ALA A 18 3.42 7.97 -2.47
C ALA A 18 4.40 8.81 -3.31
N PRO A 19 5.68 8.43 -3.49
CA PRO A 19 6.60 9.17 -4.36
C PRO A 19 6.27 8.99 -5.84
N VAL A 20 5.94 7.79 -6.33
CA VAL A 20 5.71 7.59 -7.77
C VAL A 20 4.44 8.31 -8.23
N VAL A 21 3.31 8.07 -7.56
CA VAL A 21 2.03 8.68 -7.88
C VAL A 21 2.06 10.19 -7.56
N GLY A 22 2.67 10.58 -6.44
CA GLY A 22 2.87 11.98 -6.08
C GLY A 22 3.67 12.75 -7.13
N ALA A 23 4.73 12.15 -7.69
CA ALA A 23 5.51 12.74 -8.78
C ALA A 23 4.70 12.85 -10.08
N VAL A 24 3.96 11.80 -10.45
CA VAL A 24 3.11 11.82 -11.65
C VAL A 24 2.03 12.89 -11.56
N ILE A 25 1.38 13.03 -10.40
CA ILE A 25 0.35 14.05 -10.19
C ILE A 25 0.97 15.44 -10.21
N ALA A 26 2.08 15.66 -9.49
CA ALA A 26 2.75 16.96 -9.45
C ALA A 26 3.21 17.41 -10.84
N TRP A 27 3.73 16.49 -11.65
CA TRP A 27 4.11 16.74 -13.05
C TRP A 27 2.92 17.14 -13.91
N SER A 28 1.76 16.51 -13.68
CA SER A 28 0.56 16.71 -14.51
C SER A 28 -0.26 17.94 -14.12
N THR A 29 -0.20 18.38 -12.86
CA THR A 29 -1.08 19.44 -12.32
C THR A 29 -0.36 20.78 -12.12
N VAL A 30 0.87 20.77 -11.63
CA VAL A 30 1.61 22.00 -11.29
C VAL A 30 3.06 21.92 -11.77
N PRO A 31 3.29 21.92 -13.11
CA PRO A 31 4.62 21.74 -13.67
C PRO A 31 5.60 22.86 -13.27
N THR A 32 5.11 24.07 -13.00
CA THR A 32 5.94 25.23 -12.60
C THR A 32 6.36 25.20 -11.13
N ALA A 33 5.73 24.39 -10.29
CA ALA A 33 6.05 24.24 -8.88
C ALA A 33 6.09 22.76 -8.45
N PHE A 34 6.73 21.93 -9.29
CA PHE A 34 6.82 20.47 -9.14
C PHE A 34 7.17 20.05 -7.70
N TRP A 35 8.21 20.62 -7.09
CA TRP A 35 8.65 20.22 -5.75
C TRP A 35 7.61 20.49 -4.65
N ARG A 36 6.83 21.57 -4.76
CA ARG A 36 5.74 21.88 -3.82
C ARG A 36 4.55 20.96 -4.05
N GLY A 37 4.17 20.74 -5.31
CA GLY A 37 3.11 19.80 -5.68
C GLY A 37 3.46 18.37 -5.27
N PHE A 38 4.71 17.95 -5.47
CA PHE A 38 5.22 16.63 -5.11
C PHE A 38 5.13 16.39 -3.61
N ALA A 39 5.57 17.35 -2.79
CA ALA A 39 5.48 17.24 -1.35
C ALA A 39 4.02 17.15 -0.86
N LEU A 40 3.13 18.00 -1.41
CA LEU A 40 1.71 18.00 -1.05
C LEU A 40 0.99 16.72 -1.48
N TYR A 41 1.05 16.38 -2.77
CA TYR A 41 0.35 15.22 -3.31
C TYR A 41 0.97 13.90 -2.86
N GLY A 42 2.30 13.82 -2.77
CA GLY A 42 2.97 12.64 -2.24
C GLY A 42 2.63 12.39 -0.77
N MET A 43 2.58 13.43 0.06
CA MET A 43 2.14 13.30 1.45
C MET A 43 0.67 12.91 1.55
N GLN A 44 -0.20 13.52 0.76
CA GLN A 44 -1.63 13.22 0.75
C GLN A 44 -1.89 11.76 0.36
N ILE A 45 -1.36 11.31 -0.78
CA ILE A 45 -1.55 9.93 -1.26
C ILE A 45 -0.94 8.93 -0.29
N GLY A 46 0.26 9.21 0.25
CA GLY A 46 0.87 8.35 1.25
C GLY A 46 0.05 8.21 2.52
N LEU A 47 -0.58 9.29 2.99
CA LEU A 47 -1.50 9.26 4.14
C LEU A 47 -2.77 8.47 3.83
N GLU A 48 -3.38 8.68 2.66
CA GLU A 48 -4.59 7.98 2.25
C GLU A 48 -4.35 6.47 2.14
N GLU A 49 -3.26 6.06 1.49
CA GLU A 49 -2.91 4.65 1.40
C GLU A 49 -2.55 4.05 2.76
N LEU A 50 -1.87 4.79 3.63
CA LEU A 50 -1.58 4.34 4.99
C LEU A 50 -2.87 4.09 5.77
N VAL A 51 -3.83 5.01 5.69
CA VAL A 51 -5.14 4.87 6.33
C VAL A 51 -5.88 3.66 5.77
N VAL A 52 -5.92 3.48 4.45
CA VAL A 52 -6.56 2.32 3.81
C VAL A 52 -5.90 1.01 4.23
N MET A 53 -4.57 0.96 4.26
CA MET A 53 -3.84 -0.24 4.63
C MET A 53 -3.99 -0.59 6.11
N LEU A 54 -4.11 0.40 7.00
CA LEU A 54 -4.38 0.15 8.43
C LEU A 54 -5.85 -0.22 8.69
N ALA A 55 -6.79 0.47 8.03
CA ALA A 55 -8.23 0.27 8.24
C ALA A 55 -8.79 -0.96 7.52
N VAL A 56 -8.25 -1.30 6.34
CA VAL A 56 -8.75 -2.40 5.49
C VAL A 56 -7.70 -3.49 5.30
N GLY A 57 -6.45 -3.13 4.98
CA GLY A 57 -5.38 -4.10 4.72
C GLY A 57 -5.05 -4.96 5.94
N LEU A 58 -4.93 -4.35 7.12
CA LEU A 58 -4.60 -5.03 8.37
C LEU A 58 -5.69 -6.03 8.83
N PRO A 59 -7.00 -5.67 8.87
CA PRO A 59 -8.03 -6.65 9.16
C PRO A 59 -8.13 -7.71 8.08
N LEU A 60 -7.99 -7.35 6.79
CA LEU A 60 -7.98 -8.34 5.71
C LEU A 60 -6.87 -9.37 5.89
N LEU A 61 -5.63 -8.96 6.16
CA LEU A 61 -4.49 -9.85 6.41
C LEU A 61 -4.69 -10.76 7.64
N ARG A 62 -5.52 -10.36 8.61
CA ARG A 62 -5.87 -11.20 9.76
C ARG A 62 -6.99 -12.19 9.46
N ILE A 63 -7.92 -11.84 8.58
CA ILE A 63 -9.07 -12.69 8.24
C ILE A 63 -8.71 -13.66 7.10
N LEU A 64 -7.89 -13.25 6.14
CA LEU A 64 -7.44 -14.06 4.99
C LEU A 64 -6.90 -15.46 5.34
N PRO A 65 -6.04 -15.65 6.36
CA PRO A 65 -5.58 -16.98 6.75
C PRO A 65 -6.66 -17.88 7.38
N ARG A 66 -7.85 -17.34 7.69
CA ARG A 66 -9.01 -18.12 8.16
C ARG A 66 -9.92 -18.58 7.03
N PHE A 67 -9.72 -18.12 5.80
CA PHE A 67 -10.50 -18.57 4.65
C PHE A 67 -9.86 -19.81 4.00
N GLU A 68 -10.58 -20.95 4.05
CA GLU A 68 -10.22 -22.21 3.40
C GLU A 68 -9.81 -22.12 1.91
N PRO A 69 -10.48 -21.35 1.04
CA PRO A 69 -10.08 -21.27 -0.37
C PRO A 69 -8.70 -20.62 -0.56
N PHE A 70 -8.34 -19.66 0.31
CA PHE A 70 -7.02 -19.03 0.28
C PHE A 70 -5.93 -20.03 0.67
N MET A 71 -6.13 -20.79 1.76
CA MET A 71 -5.22 -21.87 2.18
C MET A 71 -5.03 -22.95 1.10
N ARG A 72 -6.10 -23.30 0.36
CA ARG A 72 -6.02 -24.24 -0.78
C ARG A 72 -5.18 -23.68 -1.92
N LEU A 73 -5.32 -22.40 -2.24
CA LEU A 73 -4.57 -21.77 -3.33
C LEU A 73 -3.08 -21.65 -2.98
N THR A 74 -2.73 -21.23 -1.76
CA THR A 74 -1.33 -21.15 -1.31
C THR A 74 -0.65 -22.52 -1.31
N ARG A 75 -1.39 -23.59 -0.98
CA ARG A 75 -0.88 -24.97 -1.05
C ARG A 75 -0.58 -25.41 -2.49
N HIS A 76 -1.39 -24.98 -3.47
CA HIS A 76 -1.13 -25.28 -4.89
C HIS A 76 0.08 -24.54 -5.45
N ILE A 77 0.32 -23.30 -5.02
CA ILE A 77 1.47 -22.50 -5.48
C ILE A 77 2.79 -22.99 -4.85
N ASN A 78 2.75 -23.53 -3.62
CA ASN A 78 3.92 -24.04 -2.90
C ASN A 78 4.27 -25.51 -3.23
N LEU A 79 3.61 -26.12 -4.22
CA LEU A 79 3.88 -27.48 -4.72
C LEU A 79 4.63 -27.48 -6.07
N HIS A 80 5.08 -26.31 -6.53
CA HIS A 80 5.99 -26.12 -7.67
C HIS A 80 7.31 -25.53 -7.17
#